data_AF-A0A960DP04-F1
#
_entry.id   AF-A0A960DP04-F1
#
_cell.length_a   1.000
_cell.length_b   1.000
_cell.length_c   1.000
_cell.angle_alpha   90.00
_cell.angle_beta   90.00
_cell.angle_gamma   90.00
#
_symmetry.space_group_name_H-M   'P 1'
#
loop_
_entity.id
_entity.type
_entity.pdbx_description
1 polymer ?
#
loop_
_entity_poly.entity_id
_entity_poly.type
_entity_poly.pdbx_seq_one_letter_code
_entity_poly.pdbx_strand_id
1 'polypeptide(L)'
;FVPDGAWPAEFDGGYLFADGNPGRIYFRPKVLPPNPLAVYSNPFVTGVGGVSDIGFVFESTGWSLYYVNSATGEVRSVRPTQTAAPDSDLLHYVPIDPERAYDSRDAGADTGRVRAGTSRLVNLANGQGDHRAALVNLTYIRPQSNGWVVAWQPRTLRPASSNINGQTNQVAANASVVPIDADGNLLLYNSTTAHLVVDVLGFFDIGATPAAGRLTPMDPERAVDTRNPAGVGNDYNESSTTDGTVIQVPLENTFVPTGTSAVALIVTAISPAGPGAGYVVAHPAGSPLPVVSHVNVSGSNDRRANLVIVPLAEGTVELLLHDVQDVVVDVVGTFTGSGATPSSVGQYRLIAPGRAVDTR
;
A
#
# COMPACT_ATOMS: atom_id res chain seq x y z
N PHE A 1 8.47 -19.07 13.36
CA PHE A 1 7.21 -18.31 13.45
C PHE A 1 6.48 -18.42 12.15
N VAL A 2 5.17 -18.65 12.21
CA VAL A 2 4.33 -18.59 11.00
C VAL A 2 4.21 -17.11 10.61
N PRO A 3 4.48 -16.73 9.36
CA PRO A 3 4.31 -15.35 8.93
C PRO A 3 2.82 -14.96 8.93
N ASP A 4 2.46 -13.95 9.71
CA ASP A 4 1.06 -13.52 9.87
C ASP A 4 0.44 -13.12 8.53
N GLY A 5 -0.81 -13.52 8.33
CA GLY A 5 -1.58 -13.27 7.11
C GLY A 5 -1.11 -14.06 5.89
N ALA A 6 -0.07 -14.89 5.99
CA ALA A 6 0.34 -15.78 4.90
C ALA A 6 -0.41 -17.12 4.95
N TRP A 7 -0.68 -17.62 6.15
CA TRP A 7 -1.37 -18.88 6.39
C TRP A 7 -2.79 -18.62 6.92
N PRO A 8 -3.67 -19.64 7.00
CA PRO A 8 -4.97 -19.50 7.65
C PRO A 8 -4.86 -18.81 9.02
N ALA A 9 -5.84 -17.98 9.36
CA ALA A 9 -5.76 -17.03 10.49
C ALA A 9 -5.48 -17.69 11.84
N GLU A 10 -5.88 -18.96 12.01
CA GLU A 10 -5.58 -19.74 13.21
C GLU A 10 -4.08 -19.96 13.47
N PHE A 11 -3.21 -19.72 12.47
CA PHE A 11 -1.76 -19.84 12.59
C PHE A 11 -1.05 -18.52 12.97
N ASP A 12 -1.74 -17.38 12.89
CA ASP A 12 -1.14 -16.06 13.12
C ASP A 12 -0.58 -15.92 14.55
N GLY A 13 0.62 -15.34 14.65
CA GLY A 13 1.41 -15.19 15.86
C GLY A 13 1.91 -16.50 16.48
N GLY A 14 1.65 -17.64 15.84
CA GLY A 14 2.11 -18.95 16.29
C GLY A 14 3.44 -19.37 15.68
N TYR A 15 3.89 -20.57 16.05
CA TYR A 15 5.04 -21.19 15.40
C TYR A 15 4.89 -22.71 15.30
N LEU A 16 5.48 -23.26 14.23
CA LEU A 16 5.61 -24.68 14.01
C LEU A 16 6.98 -25.15 14.50
N PHE A 17 7.02 -26.31 15.16
CA PHE A 17 8.25 -26.86 15.73
C PHE A 17 8.23 -28.40 15.73
N ALA A 18 9.42 -28.98 15.79
CA ALA A 18 9.63 -30.41 16.07
C ALA A 18 10.34 -30.56 17.41
N ASP A 19 9.97 -31.55 18.21
CA ASP A 19 10.43 -31.75 19.60
C ASP A 19 11.46 -32.89 19.73
N GLY A 20 12.05 -33.33 18.62
CA GLY A 20 13.00 -34.45 18.60
C GLY A 20 12.35 -35.83 18.73
N ASN A 21 11.03 -35.93 18.95
CA ASN A 21 10.28 -37.18 18.89
C ASN A 21 10.06 -37.55 17.40
N PRO A 22 10.53 -38.70 16.91
CA PRO A 22 10.59 -38.97 15.48
C PRO A 22 9.18 -38.99 14.85
N GLY A 23 8.97 -38.08 13.90
CA GLY A 23 7.86 -38.17 12.95
C GLY A 23 6.70 -37.20 13.14
N ARG A 24 6.83 -36.13 13.94
CA ARG A 24 5.78 -35.11 14.10
C ARG A 24 6.29 -33.67 14.02
N ILE A 25 5.44 -32.79 13.52
CA ILE A 25 5.55 -31.33 13.64
C ILE A 25 4.33 -30.86 14.42
N TYR A 26 4.52 -29.95 15.37
CA TYR A 26 3.47 -29.40 16.22
C TYR A 26 3.29 -27.91 15.96
N PHE A 27 2.07 -27.43 16.18
CA PHE A 27 1.74 -26.01 16.12
C PHE A 27 1.51 -25.46 17.53
N ARG A 28 2.28 -24.47 17.93
CA ARG A 28 2.00 -23.69 19.14
C ARG A 28 1.33 -22.38 18.75
N PRO A 29 0.06 -22.14 19.14
CA PRO A 29 -0.64 -20.89 18.88
C PRO A 29 -0.04 -19.72 19.68
N LYS A 30 -0.35 -18.49 19.26
CA LYS A 30 -0.01 -17.26 19.98
C LYS A 30 -0.57 -17.28 21.40
N VAL A 31 -1.86 -17.58 21.52
CA VAL A 31 -2.57 -17.73 22.80
C VAL A 31 -2.59 -19.20 23.18
N LEU A 32 -1.97 -19.53 24.31
CA LEU A 32 -1.88 -20.92 24.76
C LEU A 32 -3.23 -21.43 25.30
N PRO A 33 -3.57 -22.71 25.06
CA PRO A 33 -4.68 -23.36 25.74
C PRO A 33 -4.42 -23.44 27.27
N PRO A 34 -5.47 -23.60 28.11
CA PRO A 34 -5.33 -23.69 29.56
C PRO A 34 -4.32 -24.74 30.04
N ASN A 35 -4.19 -25.84 29.28
CA ASN A 35 -3.09 -26.78 29.41
C ASN A 35 -2.12 -26.65 28.23
N PRO A 36 -0.97 -25.97 28.37
CA PRO A 36 0.01 -25.79 27.29
C PRO A 36 0.53 -27.10 26.71
N LEU A 37 0.55 -28.19 27.48
CA LEU A 37 1.01 -29.50 27.02
C LEU A 37 0.04 -30.16 26.04
N ALA A 38 -1.20 -29.68 25.94
CA ALA A 38 -2.19 -30.17 24.97
C ALA A 38 -1.70 -30.00 23.51
N VAL A 39 -0.80 -29.05 23.25
CA VAL A 39 -0.16 -28.85 21.94
C VAL A 39 0.55 -30.13 21.43
N TYR A 40 1.12 -30.93 22.32
CA TYR A 40 1.79 -32.19 21.97
C TYR A 40 0.82 -33.34 21.68
N SER A 41 -0.46 -33.19 22.00
CA SER A 41 -1.47 -34.23 21.78
C SER A 41 -2.09 -34.17 20.38
N ASN A 42 -1.93 -33.04 19.66
CA ASN A 42 -2.49 -32.83 18.33
C ASN A 42 -1.40 -32.38 17.35
N PRO A 43 -0.64 -33.31 16.74
CA PRO A 43 0.40 -32.96 15.78
C PRO A 43 -0.20 -32.30 14.54
N PHE A 44 0.44 -31.22 14.07
CA PHE A 44 0.10 -30.52 12.84
C PHE A 44 0.36 -31.41 11.60
N VAL A 45 1.50 -32.11 11.59
CA VAL A 45 1.83 -33.12 10.57
C VAL A 45 2.40 -34.35 11.25
N THR A 46 2.04 -35.54 10.76
CA THR A 46 2.58 -36.83 11.21
C THR A 46 3.32 -37.54 10.07
N GLY A 47 4.09 -38.58 10.39
CA GLY A 47 4.79 -39.38 9.38
C GLY A 47 5.99 -38.69 8.73
N VAL A 48 6.57 -37.66 9.38
CA VAL A 48 7.68 -36.87 8.79
C VAL A 48 9.08 -37.50 8.93
N GLY A 49 9.21 -38.70 9.53
CA GLY A 49 10.47 -39.44 9.62
C GLY A 49 11.58 -38.81 10.49
N GLY A 50 11.22 -37.85 11.34
CA GLY A 50 12.17 -37.01 12.09
C GLY A 50 12.52 -35.73 11.35
N VAL A 51 12.87 -34.67 12.08
CA VAL A 51 13.16 -33.34 11.53
C VAL A 51 14.53 -32.88 12.02
N SER A 52 15.49 -32.73 11.11
CA SER A 52 16.84 -32.24 11.44
C SER A 52 16.97 -30.73 11.26
N ASP A 53 16.15 -30.15 10.39
CA ASP A 53 16.05 -28.71 10.16
C ASP A 53 14.63 -28.36 9.69
N ILE A 54 14.16 -27.16 10.02
CA ILE A 54 12.82 -26.66 9.70
C ILE A 54 12.82 -25.14 9.57
N GLY A 55 12.19 -24.61 8.52
CA GLY A 55 12.18 -23.19 8.27
C GLY A 55 11.08 -22.76 7.31
N PHE A 56 10.65 -21.51 7.43
CA PHE A 56 9.76 -20.90 6.45
C PHE A 56 10.58 -20.32 5.31
N VAL A 57 10.18 -20.65 4.09
CA VAL A 57 10.78 -20.13 2.85
C VAL A 57 9.68 -19.47 2.03
N PHE A 58 10.01 -18.30 1.50
CA PHE A 58 9.11 -17.56 0.62
C PHE A 58 9.30 -17.96 -0.83
N GLU A 59 8.26 -18.49 -1.45
CA GLU A 59 8.22 -18.93 -2.85
C GLU A 59 7.40 -17.97 -3.72
N SER A 60 7.32 -18.28 -5.02
CA SER A 60 6.40 -17.60 -5.94
C SER A 60 4.95 -17.66 -5.47
N THR A 61 4.55 -18.79 -4.87
CA THR A 61 3.18 -19.06 -4.38
C THR A 61 2.95 -18.67 -2.91
N GLY A 62 3.89 -17.95 -2.27
CA GLY A 62 3.77 -17.54 -0.87
C GLY A 62 4.69 -18.32 0.08
N TRP A 63 4.37 -18.30 1.37
CA TRP A 63 5.21 -18.91 2.41
C TRP A 63 4.96 -20.41 2.54
N SER A 64 6.01 -21.21 2.38
CA SER A 64 6.02 -22.65 2.62
C SER A 64 6.84 -22.98 3.85
N LEU A 65 6.41 -23.98 4.62
CA LEU A 65 7.24 -24.60 5.64
C LEU A 65 8.07 -25.71 5.00
N TYR A 66 9.39 -25.58 5.02
CA TYR A 66 10.32 -26.64 4.63
C TYR A 66 10.86 -27.37 5.85
N TYR A 67 11.10 -28.68 5.71
CA TYR A 67 11.82 -29.46 6.69
C TYR A 67 12.66 -30.56 6.03
N VAL A 68 13.74 -30.96 6.72
CA VAL A 68 14.60 -32.06 6.30
C VAL A 68 14.22 -33.33 7.07
N ASN A 69 13.81 -34.36 6.34
CA ASN A 69 13.49 -35.66 6.93
C ASN A 69 14.80 -36.34 7.38
N SER A 70 14.95 -36.51 8.69
CA SER A 70 16.20 -37.03 9.28
C SER A 70 16.52 -38.47 8.88
N ALA A 71 15.51 -39.30 8.59
CA ALA A 71 15.71 -40.70 8.24
C ALA A 71 16.12 -40.91 6.78
N THR A 72 15.72 -40.01 5.87
CA THR A 72 15.92 -40.17 4.41
C THR A 72 16.84 -39.12 3.80
N GLY A 73 17.05 -37.99 4.48
CA GLY A 73 17.75 -36.82 3.93
C GLY A 73 16.92 -35.99 2.93
N GLU A 74 15.65 -36.36 2.69
CA GLU A 74 14.78 -35.63 1.78
C GLU A 74 14.37 -34.26 2.34
N VAL A 75 14.34 -33.25 1.47
CA VAL A 75 13.72 -31.95 1.74
C VAL A 75 12.24 -32.04 1.35
N ARG A 76 11.35 -31.76 2.30
CA ARG A 76 9.90 -31.76 2.10
C ARG A 76 9.31 -30.41 2.47
N SER A 77 8.15 -30.10 1.91
CA SER A 77 7.43 -28.87 2.24
C SER A 77 5.97 -29.10 2.57
N VAL A 78 5.44 -28.23 3.41
CA VAL A 78 4.01 -28.09 3.72
C VAL A 78 3.62 -26.65 3.36
N ARG A 79 2.54 -26.50 2.61
CA ARG A 79 2.02 -25.20 2.21
C ARG A 79 0.50 -25.20 2.24
N PRO A 80 -0.14 -24.09 2.64
CA PRO A 80 -1.57 -23.94 2.52
C PRO A 80 -1.95 -23.88 1.03
N THR A 81 -3.15 -24.34 0.71
CA THR A 81 -3.73 -24.05 -0.60
C THR A 81 -4.20 -22.61 -0.58
N GLN A 82 -3.63 -21.76 -1.44
CA GLN A 82 -4.04 -20.37 -1.62
C GLN A 82 -4.68 -20.20 -2.99
N THR A 83 -5.67 -19.32 -3.06
CA THR A 83 -6.31 -18.88 -4.31
C THR A 83 -5.94 -17.43 -4.58
N ALA A 84 -6.07 -16.97 -5.82
CA ALA A 84 -6.00 -15.55 -6.12
C ALA A 84 -7.11 -14.81 -5.36
N ALA A 85 -6.87 -13.53 -5.06
CA ALA A 85 -7.93 -12.65 -4.59
C ALA A 85 -9.05 -12.65 -5.64
N PRO A 86 -10.32 -12.87 -5.25
CA PRO A 86 -11.42 -12.87 -6.20
C PRO A 86 -11.63 -11.47 -6.76
N ASP A 87 -12.21 -11.40 -7.96
CA ASP A 87 -12.79 -10.15 -8.45
C ASP A 87 -13.85 -9.66 -7.46
N SER A 88 -13.94 -8.35 -7.26
CA SER A 88 -14.98 -7.78 -6.41
C SER A 88 -16.30 -7.58 -7.15
N ASP A 89 -17.35 -7.35 -6.38
CA ASP A 89 -18.53 -6.61 -6.83
C ASP A 89 -18.16 -5.15 -7.18
N LEU A 90 -19.13 -4.37 -7.65
CA LEU A 90 -18.93 -2.94 -7.90
C LEU A 90 -18.73 -2.19 -6.57
N LEU A 91 -17.64 -1.42 -6.54
CA LEU A 91 -17.20 -0.63 -5.40
C LEU A 91 -17.26 0.86 -5.73
N HIS A 92 -17.33 1.69 -4.71
CA HIS A 92 -17.21 3.14 -4.85
C HIS A 92 -16.17 3.69 -3.90
N TYR A 93 -15.53 4.77 -4.30
CA TYR A 93 -14.48 5.40 -3.53
C TYR A 93 -15.07 6.19 -2.36
N VAL A 94 -14.59 5.92 -1.16
CA VAL A 94 -14.90 6.65 0.06
C VAL A 94 -13.68 7.46 0.43
N PRO A 95 -13.67 8.79 0.15
CA PRO A 95 -12.57 9.66 0.54
C PRO A 95 -12.50 9.76 2.08
N ILE A 96 -11.28 9.77 2.61
CA ILE A 96 -11.00 10.07 4.01
C ILE A 96 -9.97 11.20 4.09
N ASP A 97 -9.79 11.76 5.28
CA ASP A 97 -8.58 12.53 5.57
C ASP A 97 -7.38 11.58 5.57
N PRO A 98 -6.31 11.86 4.81
CA PRO A 98 -5.18 10.94 4.71
C PRO A 98 -4.56 10.63 6.07
N GLU A 99 -4.34 9.35 6.34
CA GLU A 99 -3.77 8.87 7.61
C GLU A 99 -2.61 7.90 7.40
N ARG A 100 -1.75 7.77 8.41
CA ARG A 100 -0.62 6.83 8.40
C ARG A 100 -0.99 5.56 9.14
N ALA A 101 -1.12 4.45 8.40
CA ALA A 101 -1.42 3.14 8.98
C ALA A 101 -0.16 2.39 9.44
N TYR A 102 0.97 2.60 8.78
CA TYR A 102 2.21 1.93 9.14
C TYR A 102 3.43 2.79 8.81
N ASP A 103 4.36 2.86 9.76
CA ASP A 103 5.70 3.37 9.53
C ASP A 103 6.71 2.55 10.32
N SER A 104 7.57 1.85 9.57
CA SER A 104 8.64 1.02 10.15
C SER A 104 9.66 1.80 11.01
N ARG A 105 9.61 3.13 11.01
CA ARG A 105 10.49 4.00 11.80
C ARG A 105 9.92 4.32 13.18
N ASP A 106 8.61 4.14 13.39
CA ASP A 106 7.93 4.52 14.61
C ASP A 106 8.20 3.55 15.76
N ALA A 107 8.35 4.07 16.99
CA ALA A 107 8.58 3.28 18.19
C ALA A 107 7.35 2.41 18.55
N GLY A 108 7.53 1.09 18.65
CA GLY A 108 6.49 0.15 19.13
C GLY A 108 5.89 -0.78 18.08
N ALA A 109 6.14 -0.55 16.78
CA ALA A 109 5.74 -1.45 15.69
C ALA A 109 6.98 -2.18 15.16
N ASP A 110 7.33 -3.37 15.68
CA ASP A 110 8.42 -4.23 15.14
C ASP A 110 9.59 -3.42 14.52
N THR A 111 10.15 -2.51 15.32
CA THR A 111 10.82 -1.29 14.82
C THR A 111 12.05 -1.56 13.97
N GLY A 112 12.27 -0.66 13.02
CA GLY A 112 13.45 -0.63 12.18
C GLY A 112 13.17 -1.08 10.75
N ARG A 113 14.24 -1.23 9.98
CA ARG A 113 14.12 -1.62 8.57
C ARG A 113 13.45 -2.99 8.47
N VAL A 114 12.42 -3.10 7.65
CA VAL A 114 11.81 -4.38 7.27
C VAL A 114 12.87 -5.17 6.50
N ARG A 115 13.28 -6.31 7.06
CA ARG A 115 14.35 -7.16 6.50
C ARG A 115 14.01 -7.65 5.08
N ALA A 116 15.03 -7.81 4.26
CA ALA A 116 14.90 -8.45 2.95
C ALA A 116 14.23 -9.84 3.07
N GLY A 117 13.29 -10.13 2.17
CA GLY A 117 12.64 -11.43 2.09
C GLY A 117 11.59 -11.70 3.17
N THR A 118 11.19 -10.69 3.95
CA THR A 118 10.15 -10.84 4.97
C THR A 118 8.86 -10.14 4.57
N SER A 119 7.75 -10.56 5.20
CA SER A 119 6.46 -9.90 5.08
C SER A 119 6.05 -9.19 6.38
N ARG A 120 5.11 -8.24 6.23
CA ARG A 120 4.48 -7.50 7.31
C ARG A 120 2.98 -7.45 7.06
N LEU A 121 2.20 -7.95 8.01
CA LEU A 121 0.76 -7.74 8.03
C LEU A 121 0.51 -6.32 8.57
N VAL A 122 -0.20 -5.51 7.80
CA VAL A 122 -0.50 -4.13 8.14
C VAL A 122 -2.01 -3.95 8.20
N ASN A 123 -2.50 -3.52 9.36
CA ASN A 123 -3.89 -3.15 9.54
C ASN A 123 -4.11 -1.72 9.02
N LEU A 124 -5.03 -1.57 8.08
CA LEU A 124 -5.39 -0.27 7.50
C LEU A 124 -6.66 0.29 8.14
N ALA A 125 -7.54 -0.61 8.59
CA ALA A 125 -8.75 -0.30 9.29
C ALA A 125 -9.03 -1.41 10.31
N ASN A 126 -9.59 -1.05 11.47
CA ASN A 126 -9.99 -2.03 12.47
C ASN A 126 -11.23 -2.81 11.98
N GLY A 127 -10.99 -3.93 11.30
CA GLY A 127 -12.03 -4.69 10.60
C GLY A 127 -12.35 -4.12 9.23
N GLN A 128 -12.85 -4.98 8.32
CA GLN A 128 -13.15 -4.54 6.95
C GLN A 128 -14.40 -3.66 6.83
N GLY A 129 -15.43 -3.88 7.66
CA GLY A 129 -16.75 -3.28 7.42
C GLY A 129 -17.23 -3.45 5.96
N ASP A 130 -17.56 -2.34 5.31
CA ASP A 130 -17.93 -2.28 3.89
C ASP A 130 -16.73 -2.18 2.94
N HIS A 131 -15.53 -1.88 3.46
CA HIS A 131 -14.30 -1.78 2.69
C HIS A 131 -13.91 -3.13 2.08
N ARG A 132 -13.48 -3.12 0.81
CA ARG A 132 -12.92 -4.29 0.11
C ARG A 132 -11.52 -4.04 -0.43
N ALA A 133 -11.16 -2.78 -0.60
CA ALA A 133 -9.80 -2.34 -0.88
C ALA A 133 -9.54 -0.97 -0.26
N ALA A 134 -8.26 -0.62 -0.16
CA ALA A 134 -7.81 0.72 0.20
C ALA A 134 -6.98 1.32 -0.95
N LEU A 135 -7.15 2.61 -1.18
CA LEU A 135 -6.16 3.42 -1.87
C LEU A 135 -5.07 3.76 -0.87
N VAL A 136 -3.86 3.25 -1.08
CA VAL A 136 -2.70 3.52 -0.24
C VAL A 136 -1.62 4.24 -1.04
N ASN A 137 -0.84 5.07 -0.34
CA ASN A 137 0.47 5.46 -0.82
C ASN A 137 1.55 4.63 -0.13
N LEU A 138 2.28 3.83 -0.91
CA LEU A 138 3.39 3.02 -0.40
C LEU A 138 4.69 3.80 -0.57
N THR A 139 5.35 4.13 0.54
CA THR A 139 6.67 4.80 0.50
C THR A 139 7.78 3.80 0.80
N TYR A 140 8.69 3.62 -0.16
CA TYR A 140 9.87 2.79 -0.04
C TYR A 140 11.10 3.65 0.28
N ILE A 141 11.68 3.48 1.46
CA ILE A 141 12.66 4.41 2.01
C ILE A 141 14.02 3.74 2.16
N ARG A 142 14.99 4.27 1.41
CA ARG A 142 16.42 3.95 1.48
C ARG A 142 16.72 2.45 1.50
N PRO A 143 16.26 1.68 0.49
CA PRO A 143 16.55 0.26 0.41
C PRO A 143 18.07 0.02 0.32
N GLN A 144 18.54 -1.09 0.90
CA GLN A 144 19.97 -1.44 0.92
C GLN A 144 20.53 -1.83 -0.46
N SER A 145 19.66 -2.22 -1.38
CA SER A 145 19.99 -2.48 -2.78
C SER A 145 18.82 -2.01 -3.67
N ASN A 146 18.96 -2.11 -5.00
CA ASN A 146 17.78 -2.00 -5.86
C ASN A 146 16.78 -3.08 -5.47
N GLY A 147 15.49 -2.73 -5.44
CA GLY A 147 14.45 -3.63 -4.94
C GLY A 147 13.05 -3.14 -5.17
N TRP A 148 12.10 -3.81 -4.52
CA TRP A 148 10.69 -3.61 -4.74
C TRP A 148 9.85 -4.11 -3.57
N VAL A 149 8.60 -3.63 -3.54
CA VAL A 149 7.58 -3.98 -2.56
C VAL A 149 6.32 -4.45 -3.29
N VAL A 150 5.69 -5.48 -2.74
CA VAL A 150 4.36 -5.95 -3.16
C VAL A 150 3.43 -5.84 -1.96
N ALA A 151 2.23 -5.31 -2.19
CA ALA A 151 1.13 -5.26 -1.25
C ALA A 151 -0.04 -6.06 -1.83
N TRP A 152 -0.66 -6.93 -1.04
CA TRP A 152 -1.80 -7.73 -1.50
C TRP A 152 -2.67 -8.19 -0.33
N GLN A 153 -3.82 -8.78 -0.65
CA GLN A 153 -4.74 -9.30 0.34
C GLN A 153 -4.10 -10.49 1.10
N PRO A 154 -4.15 -10.52 2.43
CA PRO A 154 -3.70 -11.65 3.21
C PRO A 154 -4.37 -12.95 2.77
N ARG A 155 -3.63 -14.05 2.86
CA ARG A 155 -4.10 -15.43 2.61
C ARG A 155 -4.54 -15.70 1.16
N THR A 156 -4.24 -14.79 0.24
CA THR A 156 -4.35 -15.01 -1.20
C THR A 156 -2.98 -15.19 -1.83
N LEU A 157 -2.97 -15.69 -3.07
CA LEU A 157 -1.74 -15.75 -3.88
C LEU A 157 -1.16 -14.35 -4.03
N ARG A 158 0.15 -14.24 -3.80
CA ARG A 158 0.89 -13.00 -4.02
C ARG A 158 0.89 -12.66 -5.53
N PRO A 159 0.59 -11.42 -5.92
CA PRO A 159 0.76 -10.95 -7.28
C PRO A 159 2.21 -11.07 -7.79
N ALA A 160 2.37 -11.36 -9.08
CA ALA A 160 3.69 -11.40 -9.74
C ALA A 160 4.23 -10.00 -10.13
N SER A 161 3.49 -8.94 -9.82
CA SER A 161 3.81 -7.54 -10.07
C SER A 161 4.11 -6.81 -8.76
N SER A 162 5.11 -5.92 -8.77
CA SER A 162 5.38 -4.99 -7.66
C SER A 162 4.44 -3.79 -7.70
N ASN A 163 4.12 -3.23 -6.54
CA ASN A 163 3.46 -1.94 -6.42
C ASN A 163 4.46 -0.80 -6.54
N ILE A 164 5.67 -0.97 -6.02
CA ILE A 164 6.71 0.06 -6.08
C ILE A 164 8.09 -0.57 -6.23
N ASN A 165 8.94 0.09 -7.02
CA ASN A 165 10.35 -0.23 -7.22
C ASN A 165 11.20 0.95 -6.72
N GLY A 166 12.36 0.66 -6.15
CA GLY A 166 13.26 1.68 -5.63
C GLY A 166 14.72 1.32 -5.87
N GLN A 167 15.54 2.34 -6.09
CA GLN A 167 16.99 2.20 -6.16
C GLN A 167 17.62 2.32 -4.77
N THR A 168 18.81 1.76 -4.62
CA THR A 168 19.59 1.84 -3.37
C THR A 168 19.64 3.26 -2.83
N ASN A 169 19.37 3.42 -1.53
CA ASN A 169 19.42 4.70 -0.79
C ASN A 169 18.47 5.81 -1.28
N GLN A 170 17.54 5.54 -2.20
CA GLN A 170 16.53 6.51 -2.63
C GLN A 170 15.24 6.39 -1.81
N VAL A 171 14.40 7.42 -1.89
CA VAL A 171 13.02 7.39 -1.41
C VAL A 171 12.10 7.40 -2.63
N ALA A 172 11.14 6.50 -2.67
CA ALA A 172 10.12 6.43 -3.72
C ALA A 172 8.74 6.30 -3.09
N ALA A 173 7.72 6.86 -3.73
CA ALA A 173 6.32 6.61 -3.40
C ALA A 173 5.53 6.20 -4.64
N ASN A 174 4.48 5.40 -4.44
CA ASN A 174 3.52 5.07 -5.47
C ASN A 174 2.15 4.81 -4.85
N ALA A 175 1.11 5.40 -5.43
CA ALA A 175 -0.26 5.13 -5.08
C ALA A 175 -0.69 3.76 -5.63
N SER A 176 -1.46 3.01 -4.86
CA SER A 176 -1.94 1.68 -5.23
C SER A 176 -3.29 1.41 -4.60
N VAL A 177 -4.19 0.79 -5.37
CA VAL A 177 -5.40 0.21 -4.81
C VAL A 177 -5.10 -1.25 -4.46
N VAL A 178 -5.26 -1.62 -3.19
CA VAL A 178 -4.89 -2.94 -2.67
C VAL A 178 -6.11 -3.58 -1.98
N PRO A 179 -6.52 -4.80 -2.35
CA PRO A 179 -7.56 -5.51 -1.63
C PRO A 179 -7.13 -5.86 -0.20
N ILE A 180 -8.09 -5.84 0.72
CA ILE A 180 -7.87 -6.09 2.16
C ILE A 180 -8.65 -7.31 2.64
N ASP A 181 -8.20 -7.96 3.71
CA ASP A 181 -8.93 -9.08 4.32
C ASP A 181 -10.07 -8.60 5.24
N ALA A 182 -10.80 -9.56 5.81
CA ALA A 182 -11.95 -9.31 6.69
C ALA A 182 -11.63 -8.51 7.95
N ASP A 183 -10.36 -8.51 8.34
CA ASP A 183 -9.85 -7.80 9.51
C ASP A 183 -9.30 -6.41 9.12
N GLY A 184 -9.40 -6.03 7.84
CA GLY A 184 -8.94 -4.73 7.32
C GLY A 184 -7.44 -4.68 7.04
N ASN A 185 -6.79 -5.83 6.86
CA ASN A 185 -5.35 -5.91 6.66
C ASN A 185 -4.94 -6.03 5.19
N LEU A 186 -3.74 -5.53 4.88
CA LEU A 186 -2.95 -5.94 3.72
C LEU A 186 -1.67 -6.66 4.17
N LEU A 187 -1.08 -7.46 3.28
CA LEU A 187 0.22 -8.08 3.46
C LEU A 187 1.25 -7.38 2.59
N LEU A 188 2.33 -6.89 3.20
CA LEU A 188 3.49 -6.31 2.52
C LEU A 188 4.61 -7.32 2.43
N TYR A 189 5.32 -7.36 1.31
CA TYR A 189 6.59 -8.05 1.17
C TYR A 189 7.66 -7.11 0.65
N ASN A 190 8.85 -7.20 1.23
CA ASN A 190 10.00 -6.39 0.86
C ASN A 190 11.14 -7.23 0.27
N SER A 191 11.60 -6.89 -0.94
CA SER A 191 12.66 -7.66 -1.59
C SER A 191 14.06 -7.40 -1.02
N THR A 192 14.29 -6.23 -0.41
CA THR A 192 15.59 -5.85 0.17
C THR A 192 15.38 -4.94 1.37
N THR A 193 16.24 -5.06 2.38
CA THR A 193 16.04 -4.40 3.67
C THR A 193 15.90 -2.88 3.52
N ALA A 194 14.79 -2.32 3.99
CA ALA A 194 14.47 -0.91 3.85
C ALA A 194 13.47 -0.46 4.93
N HIS A 195 13.26 0.86 5.04
CA HIS A 195 12.07 1.36 5.73
C HIS A 195 10.89 1.38 4.76
N LEU A 196 9.70 1.11 5.30
CA LEU A 196 8.43 1.16 4.60
C LEU A 196 7.45 2.03 5.38
N VAL A 197 6.64 2.78 4.63
CA VAL A 197 5.48 3.52 5.13
C VAL A 197 4.28 3.18 4.28
N VAL A 198 3.12 3.03 4.93
CA VAL A 198 1.82 2.90 4.28
C VAL A 198 0.92 4.00 4.82
N ASP A 199 0.58 4.91 3.93
CA ASP A 199 -0.42 5.94 4.17
C ASP A 199 -1.73 5.54 3.46
N VAL A 200 -2.88 5.71 4.10
CA VAL A 200 -4.21 5.41 3.56
C VAL A 200 -4.84 6.72 3.09
N LEU A 201 -5.32 6.73 1.85
CA LEU A 201 -5.90 7.91 1.19
C LEU A 201 -7.43 7.80 1.04
N GLY A 202 -7.97 6.59 1.15
CA GLY A 202 -9.40 6.31 1.04
C GLY A 202 -9.66 4.81 0.87
N PHE A 203 -10.94 4.44 0.90
CA PHE A 203 -11.38 3.04 0.77
C PHE A 203 -12.28 2.84 -0.44
N PHE A 204 -12.46 1.58 -0.82
CA PHE A 204 -13.40 1.16 -1.85
C PHE A 204 -14.45 0.24 -1.23
N ASP A 205 -15.67 0.74 -1.16
CA ASP A 205 -16.75 0.13 -0.40
C ASP A 205 -17.79 -0.50 -1.30
N ILE A 206 -18.42 -1.56 -0.81
CA ILE A 206 -19.56 -2.15 -1.48
C ILE A 206 -20.70 -1.13 -1.64
N GLY A 207 -21.31 -1.09 -2.82
CA GLY A 207 -22.48 -0.25 -3.06
C GLY A 207 -22.96 -0.38 -4.50
N ALA A 208 -24.17 -0.89 -4.73
CA ALA A 208 -24.59 -1.24 -6.09
C ALA A 208 -24.86 -0.04 -7.02
N THR A 209 -25.35 1.08 -6.46
CA THR A 209 -25.67 2.30 -7.21
C THR A 209 -25.48 3.53 -6.30
N PRO A 210 -24.25 3.87 -5.93
CA PRO A 210 -24.00 5.00 -5.05
C PRO A 210 -24.19 6.33 -5.81
N ALA A 211 -24.59 7.37 -5.08
CA ALA A 211 -24.55 8.74 -5.62
C ALA A 211 -23.11 9.25 -5.67
N ALA A 212 -22.39 9.13 -4.55
CA ALA A 212 -21.03 9.63 -4.37
C ALA A 212 -19.96 8.56 -4.68
N GLY A 213 -18.71 9.00 -4.86
CA GLY A 213 -17.55 8.10 -4.92
C GLY A 213 -17.36 7.39 -6.26
N ARG A 214 -18.05 7.84 -7.32
CA ARG A 214 -17.90 7.26 -8.66
C ARG A 214 -16.96 8.09 -9.50
N LEU A 215 -16.00 7.44 -10.14
CA LEU A 215 -15.03 8.09 -11.02
C LEU A 215 -15.71 8.61 -12.29
N THR A 216 -15.51 9.89 -12.56
CA THR A 216 -15.77 10.52 -13.85
C THR A 216 -14.40 10.88 -14.45
N PRO A 217 -13.89 10.07 -15.40
CA PRO A 217 -12.61 10.36 -16.04
C PRO A 217 -12.72 11.62 -16.90
N MET A 218 -11.61 12.32 -17.07
CA MET A 218 -11.47 13.45 -17.99
C MET A 218 -10.19 13.32 -18.80
N ASP A 219 -10.11 14.05 -19.91
CA ASP A 219 -8.83 14.27 -20.57
C ASP A 219 -7.91 15.05 -19.62
N PRO A 220 -6.63 14.67 -19.48
CA PRO A 220 -5.72 15.36 -18.57
C PRO A 220 -5.62 16.85 -18.87
N GLU A 221 -5.88 17.69 -17.86
CA GLU A 221 -5.79 19.14 -17.97
C GLU A 221 -4.78 19.71 -16.97
N ARG A 222 -3.87 20.56 -17.44
CA ARG A 222 -2.81 21.18 -16.63
C ARG A 222 -3.41 22.28 -15.74
N ALA A 223 -3.45 22.05 -14.42
CA ALA A 223 -3.88 23.06 -13.46
C ALA A 223 -2.73 23.93 -12.95
N VAL A 224 -1.53 23.35 -12.79
CA VAL A 224 -0.34 24.07 -12.26
C VAL A 224 0.92 23.64 -13.00
N ASP A 225 1.77 24.61 -13.33
CA ASP A 225 3.14 24.35 -13.80
C ASP A 225 4.10 25.45 -13.31
N THR A 226 4.70 25.24 -12.14
CA THR A 226 5.52 26.28 -11.49
C THR A 226 6.81 26.62 -12.27
N ARG A 227 7.16 25.82 -13.28
CA ARG A 227 8.32 26.08 -14.14
C ARG A 227 8.08 27.27 -15.08
N ASN A 228 6.82 27.60 -15.33
CA ASN A 228 6.44 28.70 -16.19
C ASN A 228 6.21 29.97 -15.35
N PRO A 229 6.47 31.17 -15.90
CA PRO A 229 6.07 32.41 -15.24
C PRO A 229 4.57 32.43 -14.94
N ALA A 230 4.20 33.13 -13.87
CA ALA A 230 2.80 33.28 -13.52
C ALA A 230 2.01 34.02 -14.63
N GLY A 231 0.77 33.60 -14.88
CA GLY A 231 -0.13 34.15 -15.89
C GLY A 231 -1.55 33.58 -15.78
N VAL A 232 -2.45 33.98 -16.68
CA VAL A 232 -3.93 33.75 -16.59
C VAL A 232 -4.34 32.28 -16.45
N GLY A 233 -3.47 31.32 -16.78
CA GLY A 233 -3.71 29.87 -16.61
C GLY A 233 -2.66 29.15 -15.75
N ASN A 234 -1.81 29.91 -15.05
CA ASN A 234 -0.79 29.39 -14.15
C ASN A 234 -0.46 30.50 -13.15
N ASP A 235 -1.21 30.62 -12.06
CA ASP A 235 -0.99 31.71 -11.09
C ASP A 235 0.26 31.48 -10.20
N TYR A 236 0.95 30.36 -10.38
CA TYR A 236 2.04 29.91 -9.52
C TYR A 236 3.39 30.11 -10.22
N ASN A 237 4.29 30.81 -9.54
CA ASN A 237 5.70 30.88 -9.91
C ASN A 237 6.46 29.69 -9.30
N GLU A 238 7.73 29.53 -9.70
CA GLU A 238 8.67 28.55 -9.11
C GLU A 238 8.45 28.49 -7.59
N SER A 239 8.25 27.28 -7.06
CA SER A 239 8.15 27.12 -5.61
C SER A 239 9.44 27.65 -5.01
N SER A 240 9.33 28.54 -4.02
CA SER A 240 10.50 28.90 -3.26
C SER A 240 11.10 27.62 -2.68
N THR A 241 12.43 27.47 -2.74
CA THR A 241 13.11 26.34 -2.07
C THR A 241 13.07 26.49 -0.54
N THR A 242 12.26 27.41 -0.01
CA THR A 242 11.99 27.52 1.42
C THR A 242 11.09 26.38 1.81
N ASP A 243 11.53 25.64 2.82
CA ASP A 243 10.76 24.56 3.40
C ASP A 243 9.38 25.05 3.87
N GLY A 244 8.33 24.29 3.54
CA GLY A 244 6.95 24.62 3.89
C GLY A 244 6.25 25.58 2.94
N THR A 245 6.71 25.72 1.69
CA THR A 245 5.98 26.48 0.66
C THR A 245 4.63 25.80 0.38
N VAL A 246 3.55 26.58 0.39
CA VAL A 246 2.19 26.10 0.10
C VAL A 246 1.74 26.65 -1.25
N ILE A 247 1.35 25.75 -2.16
CA ILE A 247 0.71 26.08 -3.43
C ILE A 247 -0.77 25.79 -3.31
N GLN A 248 -1.60 26.81 -3.52
CA GLN A 248 -3.04 26.64 -3.67
C GLN A 248 -3.33 26.07 -5.06
N VAL A 249 -4.35 25.23 -5.20
CA VAL A 249 -4.81 24.73 -6.49
C VAL A 249 -6.33 24.85 -6.51
N PRO A 250 -6.88 25.99 -6.93
CA PRO A 250 -8.32 26.18 -7.05
C PRO A 250 -8.80 25.38 -8.25
N LEU A 251 -9.68 24.42 -8.00
CA LEU A 251 -10.14 23.46 -9.00
C LEU A 251 -11.60 23.67 -9.38
N GLU A 252 -12.44 23.97 -8.40
CA GLU A 252 -13.89 24.09 -8.63
C GLU A 252 -14.23 25.24 -9.58
N ASN A 253 -15.19 25.01 -10.47
CA ASN A 253 -15.65 25.93 -11.52
C ASN A 253 -14.63 26.23 -12.63
N THR A 254 -13.37 25.83 -12.46
CA THR A 254 -12.33 25.95 -13.50
C THR A 254 -12.08 24.60 -14.15
N PHE A 255 -11.70 23.59 -13.35
CA PHE A 255 -11.31 22.25 -13.82
C PHE A 255 -12.34 21.18 -13.45
N VAL A 256 -13.11 21.38 -12.37
CA VAL A 256 -14.05 20.38 -11.86
C VAL A 256 -15.43 20.99 -11.52
N PRO A 257 -16.53 20.23 -11.66
CA PRO A 257 -17.86 20.68 -11.29
C PRO A 257 -18.02 20.92 -9.78
N THR A 258 -18.96 21.79 -9.41
CA THR A 258 -19.40 21.97 -8.02
C THR A 258 -19.97 20.68 -7.45
N GLY A 259 -19.72 20.44 -6.16
CA GLY A 259 -20.19 19.23 -5.47
C GLY A 259 -19.43 17.96 -5.86
N THR A 260 -18.24 18.08 -6.43
CA THR A 260 -17.26 16.98 -6.54
C THR A 260 -16.79 16.55 -5.15
N SER A 261 -16.76 15.26 -4.82
CA SER A 261 -16.34 14.80 -3.49
C SER A 261 -14.82 14.66 -3.35
N ALA A 262 -14.15 14.28 -4.43
CA ALA A 262 -12.69 14.14 -4.49
C ALA A 262 -12.20 14.35 -5.91
N VAL A 263 -10.94 14.72 -6.06
CA VAL A 263 -10.28 14.93 -7.36
C VAL A 263 -9.11 13.97 -7.51
N ALA A 264 -8.93 13.42 -8.70
CA ALA A 264 -7.76 12.64 -9.08
C ALA A 264 -6.78 13.53 -9.86
N LEU A 265 -5.55 13.60 -9.36
CA LEU A 265 -4.47 14.44 -9.86
C LEU A 265 -3.26 13.57 -10.20
N ILE A 266 -2.54 13.93 -11.25
CA ILE A 266 -1.14 13.52 -11.42
C ILE A 266 -0.28 14.68 -10.93
N VAL A 267 0.46 14.44 -9.85
CA VAL A 267 1.40 15.44 -9.31
C VAL A 267 2.81 14.99 -9.66
N THR A 268 3.53 15.83 -10.40
CA THR A 268 4.95 15.63 -10.71
C THR A 268 5.78 16.62 -9.92
N ALA A 269 6.65 16.13 -9.06
CA ALA A 269 7.60 16.93 -8.27
C ALA A 269 8.99 16.86 -8.89
N ILE A 270 9.69 17.99 -8.84
CA ILE A 270 11.04 18.17 -9.35
C ILE A 270 11.90 18.69 -8.20
N SER A 271 12.89 17.90 -7.79
CA SER A 271 13.79 18.31 -6.70
C SER A 271 14.79 19.36 -7.19
N PRO A 272 15.34 20.18 -6.29
CA PRO A 272 16.50 21.02 -6.61
C PRO A 272 17.74 20.17 -6.99
N ALA A 273 18.79 20.85 -7.46
CA ALA A 273 20.06 20.20 -7.83
C ALA A 273 20.83 19.61 -6.63
N GLY A 274 20.53 20.04 -5.40
CA GLY A 274 21.16 19.53 -4.19
C GLY A 274 20.78 18.08 -3.87
N PRO A 275 21.53 17.36 -3.02
CA PRO A 275 21.29 15.94 -2.72
C PRO A 275 20.15 15.71 -1.70
N GLY A 276 19.44 16.76 -1.28
CA GLY A 276 18.35 16.67 -0.30
C GLY A 276 17.16 15.91 -0.86
N ALA A 277 16.61 14.97 -0.07
CA ALA A 277 15.36 14.31 -0.40
C ALA A 277 14.19 15.20 0.02
N GLY A 278 13.16 15.26 -0.82
CA GLY A 278 12.00 16.10 -0.63
C GLY A 278 10.69 15.36 -0.83
N TYR A 279 9.59 16.04 -0.53
CA TYR A 279 8.25 15.49 -0.72
C TYR A 279 7.18 16.55 -0.94
N VAL A 280 6.06 16.10 -1.49
CA VAL A 280 4.82 16.87 -1.66
C VAL A 280 3.74 16.24 -0.80
N VAL A 281 3.03 17.07 -0.02
CA VAL A 281 1.79 16.70 0.66
C VAL A 281 0.65 17.41 -0.04
N ALA A 282 -0.39 16.67 -0.43
CA ALA A 282 -1.62 17.24 -0.97
C ALA A 282 -2.75 17.05 0.04
N HIS A 283 -3.55 18.08 0.30
CA HIS A 283 -4.70 17.99 1.18
C HIS A 283 -5.79 19.00 0.80
N PRO A 284 -7.04 18.83 1.27
CA PRO A 284 -8.08 19.82 1.04
C PRO A 284 -7.73 21.12 1.74
N ALA A 285 -7.95 22.26 1.07
CA ALA A 285 -7.69 23.56 1.67
C ALA A 285 -8.46 23.75 2.98
N GLY A 286 -7.82 24.37 3.98
CA GLY A 286 -8.43 24.61 5.30
C GLY A 286 -8.52 23.38 6.21
N SER A 287 -8.07 22.21 5.75
CA SER A 287 -7.97 21.01 6.58
C SER A 287 -6.62 20.96 7.31
N PRO A 288 -6.52 20.28 8.47
CA PRO A 288 -5.24 20.07 9.14
C PRO A 288 -4.24 19.37 8.20
N LEU A 289 -2.98 19.82 8.21
CA LEU A 289 -1.92 19.21 7.42
C LEU A 289 -1.73 17.73 7.84
N PRO A 290 -1.90 16.76 6.92
CA PRO A 290 -1.74 15.36 7.26
C PRO A 290 -0.25 14.99 7.38
N VAL A 291 0.04 13.92 8.12
CA VAL A 291 1.41 13.41 8.32
C VAL A 291 1.92 12.55 7.15
N VAL A 292 1.11 12.41 6.10
CA VAL A 292 1.39 11.58 4.91
C VAL A 292 2.22 12.37 3.88
N SER A 293 2.92 11.66 3.00
CA SER A 293 3.47 12.27 1.76
C SER A 293 2.85 11.61 0.54
N HIS A 294 2.72 12.35 -0.57
CA HIS A 294 2.14 11.84 -1.81
C HIS A 294 3.20 11.57 -2.87
N VAL A 295 4.11 12.51 -3.07
CA VAL A 295 5.24 12.37 -4.02
C VAL A 295 6.52 12.54 -3.22
N ASN A 296 7.51 11.68 -3.47
CA ASN A 296 8.83 11.80 -2.85
C ASN A 296 9.91 11.86 -3.93
N VAL A 297 10.86 12.78 -3.75
CA VAL A 297 12.02 12.96 -4.61
C VAL A 297 13.29 12.73 -3.82
N SER A 298 14.34 12.23 -4.47
CA SER A 298 15.61 11.88 -3.82
C SER A 298 16.72 12.94 -3.99
N GLY A 299 16.39 14.13 -4.51
CA GLY A 299 17.37 15.19 -4.79
C GLY A 299 18.07 15.02 -6.13
N SER A 300 19.05 15.87 -6.42
CA SER A 300 19.88 15.81 -7.63
C SER A 300 19.09 15.91 -8.94
N ASN A 301 18.12 16.83 -8.98
CA ASN A 301 17.18 17.02 -10.09
C ASN A 301 16.30 15.78 -10.39
N ASP A 302 16.01 14.97 -9.37
CA ASP A 302 15.06 13.86 -9.45
C ASP A 302 13.66 14.39 -9.80
N ARG A 303 12.95 13.64 -10.64
CA ARG A 303 11.65 14.00 -11.21
C ARG A 303 10.74 12.81 -11.05
N ARG A 304 9.71 12.95 -10.21
CA ARG A 304 8.79 11.84 -9.91
C ARG A 304 7.35 12.30 -9.99
N ALA A 305 6.53 11.44 -10.58
CA ALA A 305 5.10 11.61 -10.64
C ALA A 305 4.42 10.55 -9.77
N ASN A 306 3.28 10.91 -9.17
CA ASN A 306 2.38 9.96 -8.54
C ASN A 306 0.92 10.34 -8.80
N LEU A 307 0.03 9.34 -8.76
CA LEU A 307 -1.41 9.58 -8.67
C LEU A 307 -1.74 10.05 -7.25
N VAL A 308 -2.53 11.12 -7.16
CA VAL A 308 -2.93 11.77 -5.92
C VAL A 308 -4.43 11.95 -5.96
N ILE A 309 -5.16 11.37 -5.00
CA ILE A 309 -6.60 11.56 -4.87
C ILE A 309 -6.87 12.28 -3.56
N VAL A 310 -7.51 13.44 -3.63
CA VAL A 310 -7.71 14.34 -2.47
C VAL A 310 -9.21 14.66 -2.36
N PRO A 311 -9.81 14.60 -1.16
CA PRO A 311 -11.15 15.11 -0.93
C PRO A 311 -11.25 16.59 -1.35
N LEU A 312 -12.37 17.00 -1.93
CA LEU A 312 -12.55 18.37 -2.41
C LEU A 312 -13.66 19.06 -1.61
N ALA A 313 -13.29 19.67 -0.48
CA ALA A 313 -14.23 20.33 0.42
C ALA A 313 -14.63 21.73 -0.08
N GLU A 314 -13.67 22.67 -0.16
CA GLU A 314 -13.88 24.07 -0.58
C GLU A 314 -13.41 24.32 -2.03
N GLY A 315 -13.44 23.30 -2.88
CA GLY A 315 -13.06 23.43 -4.28
C GLY A 315 -11.56 23.67 -4.53
N THR A 316 -10.72 23.64 -3.49
CA THR A 316 -9.28 23.94 -3.57
C THR A 316 -8.46 22.83 -2.90
N VAL A 317 -7.35 22.46 -3.53
CA VAL A 317 -6.32 21.57 -2.96
C VAL A 317 -5.09 22.39 -2.59
N GLU A 318 -4.50 22.13 -1.43
CA GLU A 318 -3.22 22.71 -1.01
C GLU A 318 -2.10 21.69 -1.21
N LEU A 319 -0.99 22.13 -1.82
CA LEU A 319 0.25 21.37 -1.93
C LEU A 319 1.32 21.98 -1.03
N LEU A 320 1.74 21.26 0.00
CA LEU A 320 2.92 21.59 0.78
C LEU A 320 4.16 20.98 0.15
N LEU A 321 5.18 21.81 -0.04
CA LEU A 321 6.46 21.43 -0.64
C LEU A 321 7.58 21.48 0.40
N HIS A 322 8.32 20.38 0.51
CA HIS A 322 9.56 20.27 1.29
C HIS A 322 10.68 19.80 0.36
N ASP A 323 11.76 20.59 0.21
CA ASP A 323 12.89 20.29 -0.70
C ASP A 323 12.44 19.93 -2.14
N VAL A 324 11.41 20.61 -2.64
CA VAL A 324 10.90 20.51 -4.02
C VAL A 324 11.00 21.89 -4.66
N GLN A 325 11.63 21.96 -5.84
CA GLN A 325 11.82 23.21 -6.58
C GLN A 325 10.61 23.54 -7.43
N ASP A 326 10.07 22.54 -8.12
CA ASP A 326 8.94 22.72 -9.02
C ASP A 326 7.93 21.60 -8.88
N VAL A 327 6.66 21.96 -9.12
CA VAL A 327 5.57 21.01 -9.27
C VAL A 327 4.77 21.28 -10.53
N VAL A 328 4.26 20.17 -11.05
CA VAL A 328 3.34 20.13 -12.16
C VAL A 328 2.12 19.32 -11.71
N VAL A 329 0.94 19.87 -11.92
CA VAL A 329 -0.33 19.25 -11.50
C VAL A 329 -1.25 19.14 -12.70
N ASP A 330 -1.60 17.91 -13.05
CA ASP A 330 -2.60 17.59 -14.06
C ASP A 330 -3.85 17.02 -13.38
N VAL A 331 -5.03 17.52 -13.72
CA VAL A 331 -6.33 16.96 -13.30
C VAL A 331 -6.72 15.88 -14.28
N VAL A 332 -7.01 14.67 -13.78
CA VAL A 332 -7.27 13.49 -14.65
C VAL A 332 -8.61 12.82 -14.37
N GLY A 333 -9.34 13.26 -13.34
CA GLY A 333 -10.68 12.77 -13.06
C GLY A 333 -11.27 13.36 -11.79
N THR A 334 -12.57 13.15 -11.61
CA THR A 334 -13.30 13.56 -10.41
C THR A 334 -14.07 12.38 -9.83
N PHE A 335 -14.43 12.45 -8.56
CA PHE A 335 -15.36 11.55 -7.91
C PHE A 335 -16.67 12.29 -7.62
N THR A 336 -17.79 11.69 -8.00
CA THR A 336 -19.11 12.29 -7.80
C THR A 336 -19.40 12.55 -6.32
N GLY A 337 -20.06 13.66 -5.98
CA GLY A 337 -20.57 13.90 -4.64
C GLY A 337 -21.96 13.33 -4.37
N SER A 338 -22.44 13.53 -3.14
CA SER A 338 -23.72 12.99 -2.65
C SER A 338 -24.95 13.54 -3.36
N GLY A 339 -24.84 14.67 -4.04
CA GLY A 339 -25.89 15.26 -4.86
C GLY A 339 -26.03 14.66 -6.27
N ALA A 340 -25.13 13.79 -6.71
CA ALA A 340 -25.20 13.19 -8.04
C ALA A 340 -26.33 12.15 -8.15
N THR A 341 -26.85 11.94 -9.37
CA THR A 341 -27.87 10.91 -9.61
C THR A 341 -27.27 9.51 -9.39
N PRO A 342 -27.87 8.65 -8.53
CA PRO A 342 -27.39 7.29 -8.29
C PRO A 342 -27.26 6.47 -9.58
N SER A 343 -26.15 5.75 -9.74
CA SER A 343 -25.96 4.82 -10.87
C SER A 343 -24.73 3.94 -10.65
N SER A 344 -24.63 2.84 -11.38
CA SER A 344 -23.48 1.93 -11.34
C SER A 344 -22.29 2.34 -12.22
N VAL A 345 -22.46 3.36 -13.06
CA VAL A 345 -21.40 3.85 -13.97
C VAL A 345 -20.35 4.62 -13.18
N GLY A 346 -19.07 4.40 -13.48
CA GLY A 346 -17.94 5.04 -12.79
C GLY A 346 -17.52 4.33 -11.50
N GLN A 347 -18.11 3.17 -11.20
CA GLN A 347 -17.70 2.34 -10.08
C GLN A 347 -16.41 1.57 -10.36
N TYR A 348 -15.69 1.28 -9.29
CA TYR A 348 -14.47 0.48 -9.34
C TYR A 348 -14.79 -1.01 -9.25
N ARG A 349 -14.02 -1.84 -9.94
CA ARG A 349 -14.08 -3.29 -9.79
C ARG A 349 -12.66 -3.82 -9.63
N LEU A 350 -12.38 -4.43 -8.50
CA LEU A 350 -11.14 -5.19 -8.32
C LEU A 350 -11.20 -6.38 -9.25
N ILE A 351 -10.12 -6.57 -10.00
CA ILE A 351 -9.87 -7.79 -10.76
C ILE A 351 -8.62 -8.45 -10.23
N ALA A 352 -8.55 -9.78 -10.31
CA ALA A 352 -7.35 -10.50 -9.97
C ALA A 352 -6.14 -9.91 -10.73
N PRO A 353 -5.04 -9.53 -10.03
CA PRO A 353 -3.90 -8.88 -10.67
C PRO A 353 -3.31 -9.71 -11.81
N GLY A 354 -3.29 -9.12 -13.00
CA GLY A 354 -2.75 -9.71 -14.22
C GLY A 354 -1.70 -8.82 -14.85
N ARG A 355 -0.81 -9.41 -15.65
CA ARG A 355 0.14 -8.66 -16.47
C ARG A 355 -0.47 -8.46 -17.85
N ALA A 356 -0.91 -7.24 -18.15
CA ALA A 356 -1.49 -6.90 -19.45
C ALA A 356 -0.44 -6.84 -20.57
N VAL A 357 0.78 -6.39 -20.25
CA VAL A 357 1.92 -6.28 -21.19
C VAL A 357 3.21 -6.70 -20.49
N ASP A 358 4.05 -7.48 -21.16
CA ASP A 358 5.44 -7.77 -20.75
C ASP A 358 6.36 -7.53 -21.95
N THR A 359 7.39 -6.68 -21.78
CA THR A 359 8.30 -6.28 -22.86
C THR A 359 9.75 -6.72 -22.62
N ARG A 360 9.99 -7.60 -21.63
CA ARG A 360 11.31 -8.19 -21.35
C ARG A 360 11.59 -9.34 -22.29
#